data_AF-A0A7Y2AIS7-F1
#
_entry.id   AF-A0A7Y2AIS7-F1
#
_cell.length_a   1.000
_cell.length_b   1.000
_cell.length_c   1.000
_cell.angle_alpha   90.00
_cell.angle_beta   90.00
_cell.angle_gamma   90.00
#
_symmetry.space_group_name_H-M   'P 1'
#
loop_
_entity.id
_entity.type
_entity.pdbx_description
1 polymer ?
#
loop_
_entity_poly.entity_id
_entity_poly.type
_entity_poly.pdbx_seq_one_letter_code
_entity_poly.pdbx_strand_id
1 'polypeptide(L)' 'QAIVVADSSKFGKVSLSRLCGLEEVHAVVTDSGVDSHWKEILENQGVGLVLASGSKSPIADEPDSELDEQLDDE' A
#
# COMPACT_ATOMS: atom_id res chain seq x y z
N GLN A 1 15.51 4.26 7.14
CA GLN A 1 14.12 4.26 6.64
C GLN A 1 13.51 2.93 7.01
N ALA A 2 12.39 2.94 7.74
CA ALA A 2 11.67 1.75 8.16
C ALA A 2 10.25 1.76 7.58
N ILE A 3 9.83 0.62 7.02
CA ILE A 3 8.44 0.37 6.61
C ILE A 3 7.91 -0.72 7.53
N VAL A 4 6.81 -0.43 8.22
CA VAL A 4 6.18 -1.37 9.15
C VAL A 4 4.99 -2.02 8.47
N VAL A 5 4.94 -3.35 8.52
CA VAL A 5 3.78 -4.12 8.05
C VAL A 5 3.13 -4.75 9.27
N ALA A 6 1.86 -4.44 9.48
CA ALA A 6 1.10 -4.95 10.62
C ALA A 6 -0.38 -5.03 10.27
N ASP A 7 -1.08 -6.02 10.81
CA ASP A 7 -2.54 -6.08 10.70
C ASP A 7 -3.20 -5.03 11.61
N SER A 8 -4.42 -4.62 11.25
CA SER A 8 -5.18 -3.59 11.95
C SER A 8 -5.45 -3.95 13.42
N SER A 9 -5.42 -5.24 13.78
CA SER A 9 -5.60 -5.67 15.17
C SER A 9 -4.41 -5.34 16.08
N LYS A 10 -3.28 -4.87 15.54
CA LYS A 10 -2.10 -4.47 16.33
C LYS A 10 -2.16 -3.04 16.85
N PHE A 11 -3.01 -2.20 16.27
CA PHE A 11 -3.15 -0.81 16.69
C PHE A 11 -3.81 -0.73 18.07
N GLY A 12 -3.31 0.18 18.93
CA GLY A 12 -3.78 0.34 20.31
C GLY A 12 -3.38 -0.78 21.27
N LYS A 13 -2.54 -1.73 20.86
CA LYS A 13 -1.99 -2.77 21.73
C LYS A 13 -0.54 -2.48 22.08
N VAL A 14 -0.18 -2.78 23.33
CA VAL A 14 1.19 -2.65 23.83
C VAL A 14 1.95 -3.94 23.53
N SER A 15 3.13 -3.81 22.93
CA SER A 15 4.09 -4.91 22.76
C SER A 15 5.03 -4.99 23.96
N LEU A 16 5.61 -6.18 24.21
CA LEU A 16 6.61 -6.38 25.26
C LEU A 16 7.92 -5.63 24.98
N SER A 17 8.19 -5.28 23.72
CA SER A 17 9.41 -4.61 23.27
C SER A 17 9.09 -3.35 22.48
N ARG A 18 9.75 -2.23 22.82
CA ARG A 18 9.74 -0.99 22.02
C ARG A 18 10.82 -1.08 20.96
N LEU A 19 10.43 -1.03 19.69
CA LEU A 19 11.36 -1.11 18.55
C LEU A 19 11.88 0.26 18.13
N CYS A 20 10.98 1.23 17.93
CA CYS A 20 11.29 2.60 17.52
C CYS A 20 10.14 3.55 17.91
N GLY A 21 10.38 4.86 17.79
CA GLY A 21 9.33 5.88 17.76
C GLY A 21 8.53 5.83 16.45
N LEU A 22 7.30 6.36 16.47
CA LEU A 22 6.46 6.40 15.28
C LEU A 22 7.01 7.39 14.24
N GLU A 23 7.67 8.45 14.70
CA GLU A 23 8.39 9.45 13.90
C GLU A 23 9.56 8.89 13.09
N GLU A 24 10.08 7.70 13.45
CA GLU A 24 11.16 7.02 12.73
C GLU A 24 10.63 6.13 11.60
N VAL A 25 9.32 5.90 11.57
CA VAL A 25 8.64 5.07 10.56
C VAL A 25 8.31 5.92 9.35
N HIS A 26 8.73 5.46 8.17
CA HIS A 26 8.43 6.16 6.93
C HIS A 26 7.00 5.88 6.45
N ALA A 27 6.59 4.60 6.51
CA ALA A 27 5.26 4.19 6.12
C ALA A 27 4.79 2.94 6.89
N VAL A 28 3.48 2.82 7.05
CA VAL A 28 2.79 1.66 7.62
C VAL A 28 1.88 1.05 6.56
N VAL A 29 2.01 -0.27 6.37
CA VAL A 29 1.12 -1.07 5.53
C VAL A 29 0.21 -1.90 6.44
N THR A 30 -1.10 -1.73 6.31
CA THR A 30 -2.11 -2.43 7.11
C THR A 30 -3.31 -2.85 6.27
N ASP A 31 -4.06 -3.84 6.72
CA ASP A 31 -5.36 -4.17 6.13
C ASP A 31 -6.39 -3.04 6.32
N SER A 32 -7.51 -3.14 5.60
CA SER A 32 -8.60 -2.15 5.60
C SER A 32 -9.39 -2.02 6.91
N GLY A 33 -9.11 -2.87 7.91
CA GLY A 33 -9.78 -2.85 9.22
C GLY A 33 -9.28 -1.79 10.20
N VAL A 34 -8.32 -0.94 9.81
CA VAL A 34 -7.78 0.11 10.70
C VAL A 34 -8.80 1.24 10.93
N ASP A 35 -9.02 1.58 12.20
CA ASP A 35 -9.92 2.67 12.62
C ASP A 35 -9.42 4.03 12.12
N SER A 36 -10.36 4.92 11.76
CA SER A 36 -10.10 6.32 11.41
C SER A 36 -9.19 7.06 12.39
N HIS A 37 -9.31 6.80 13.69
CA HIS A 37 -8.48 7.46 14.70
C HIS A 37 -6.98 7.17 14.49
N TRP A 38 -6.63 5.93 14.13
CA TRP A 38 -5.23 5.57 13.86
C TRP A 38 -4.71 6.13 12.56
N LYS A 39 -5.57 6.32 11.56
CA LYS A 39 -5.21 7.00 10.30
C LYS A 39 -4.79 8.43 10.57
N GLU A 40 -5.58 9.15 11.37
CA GLU A 40 -5.31 10.53 11.75
C GLU A 40 -4.03 10.66 12.58
N ILE A 41 -3.77 9.73 13.51
CA ILE A 41 -2.50 9.71 14.26
C ILE A 41 -1.31 9.55 13.31
N LEU A 42 -1.35 8.59 12.39
CA LEU A 42 -0.26 8.34 11.45
C LEU A 42 0.00 9.56 10.56
N GLU A 43 -1.05 10.16 10.03
CA GLU A 43 -0.96 11.36 9.18
C GLU A 43 -0.41 12.56 9.95
N ASN A 44 -0.89 12.80 11.18
CA ASN A 44 -0.38 13.87 12.05
C ASN A 44 1.09 13.69 12.44
N GLN A 45 1.59 12.46 12.46
CA GLN A 45 3.01 12.15 12.70
C GLN A 45 3.86 12.16 11.41
N GLY A 46 3.26 12.45 10.25
CA GLY A 46 3.96 12.46 8.96
C GLY A 46 4.31 11.06 8.44
N VAL A 47 3.65 10.02 8.94
CA VAL A 47 3.88 8.62 8.55
C VAL A 47 2.94 8.26 7.40
N GLY A 48 3.48 7.77 6.29
CA GLY A 48 2.67 7.29 5.17
C GLY A 48 1.81 6.10 5.56
N LEU A 49 0.56 6.05 5.08
CA LEU A 49 -0.34 4.92 5.31
C LEU A 49 -0.73 4.26 3.98
N VAL A 50 -0.50 2.95 3.88
CA VAL A 50 -0.89 2.12 2.74
C VAL A 50 -1.89 1.07 3.20
N LEU A 51 -3.08 1.07 2.59
CA LEU A 51 -4.10 0.05 2.85
C LEU A 51 -3.93 -1.11 1.87
N ALA A 52 -3.62 -2.29 2.40
CA ALA A 52 -3.58 -3.53 1.65
C ALA A 52 -5.01 -4.04 1.44
N SER A 53 -5.58 -3.75 0.25
CA SER A 53 -6.77 -4.43 -0.25
C SER A 53 -6.34 -5.66 -1.05
N GLY A 54 -6.96 -6.80 -0.80
CA GLY A 54 -6.66 -8.08 -1.46
C GLY A 54 -7.10 -8.17 -2.93
N SER A 55 -7.05 -7.08 -3.69
CA SER A 55 -7.33 -7.09 -5.12
C SER A 55 -6.05 -7.34 -5.91
N LYS A 56 -6.05 -8.46 -6.63
CA LYS A 56 -5.11 -8.77 -7.72
C LYS A 56 -4.92 -7.51 -8.59
N SER A 57 -3.67 -7.12 -8.82
CA SER A 57 -3.34 -5.95 -9.64
C SER A 57 -4.03 -6.05 -11.02
N PRO A 58 -4.62 -4.97 -11.56
CA PRO A 58 -4.96 -4.88 -12.97
C PRO A 58 -3.67 -4.64 -13.77
N ILE A 59 -2.88 -5.70 -13.94
CA ILE A 59 -1.79 -5.76 -14.93
C ILE A 59 -2.11 -6.94 -15.85
N ALA A 60 -2.99 -6.69 -16.82
CA ALA A 60 -3.31 -7.47 -18.02
C ALA A 60 -4.28 -6.57 -18.81
N ASP A 61 -4.07 -6.09 -20.03
CA ASP A 61 -3.10 -6.36 -21.09
C ASP A 61 -2.92 -5.02 -21.82
N GLU A 62 -1.68 -4.56 -22.07
CA GLU A 62 -1.50 -3.63 -23.20
C GLU A 62 -1.72 -4.45 -24.48
N PRO A 63 -2.66 -4.10 -25.37
CA PRO A 63 -2.72 -4.74 -26.65
C PRO A 63 -1.47 -4.34 -27.44
N ASP A 64 -0.60 -5.32 -27.66
CA ASP A 64 0.44 -5.29 -28.68
C ASP A 64 -0.13 -4.69 -29.95
N SER A 65 0.59 -3.71 -30.49
CA SER A 65 0.38 -3.11 -31.80
C SER A 65 0.12 -4.19 -32.85
N GLU A 66 -1.13 -4.28 -33.34
CA GLU A 66 -1.39 -5.00 -34.58
C GLU A 66 -0.75 -4.25 -35.74
N LEU A 67 0.06 -5.01 -36.46
CA LEU A 67 0.94 -4.62 -37.56
C LEU A 67 0.14 -4.19 -38.80
N ASP A 68 0.74 -3.31 -39.60
CA ASP A 68 0.31 -2.89 -40.93
C ASP A 68 -0.26 -4.04 -41.78
N GLU A 69 -1.55 -3.98 -42.13
CA GLU A 69 -2.05 -4.58 -43.37
C GLU A 69 -2.06 -3.50 -44.45
N GLN A 70 -0.88 -3.26 -45.05
CA GLN A 70 -0.80 -2.82 -46.44
C GLN A 70 -0.91 -4.07 -47.32
N LEU A 71 -2.06 -4.27 -47.94
CA LEU A 71 -2.19 -5.11 -49.13
C LEU A 71 -2.31 -4.19 -50.34
N ASP A 72 -1.15 -4.01 -50.98
CA ASP A 72 -1.04 -3.69 -52.39
C ASP A 72 -1.60 -4.85 -53.24
N ASP A 73 -1.94 -4.47 -54.48
CA ASP A 73 -2.05 -5.26 -55.71
C ASP A 73 -3.44 -5.79 -56.18
N GLU A 74 -3.84 -5.16 -57.29
CA GLU A 74 -4.78 -5.49 -58.39
C GLU A 74 -6.31 -5.28 -58.22
#